data_AF-A0A9P1Z8Q6-F1
#
_entry.id   AF-A0A9P1Z8Q6-F1
#
_cell.length_a   1.000
_cell.length_b   1.000
_cell.length_c   1.000
_cell.angle_alpha   90.00
_cell.angle_beta   90.00
_cell.angle_gamma   90.00
#
_symmetry.space_group_name_H-M   'P 1'
#
loop_
_entity.id
_entity.type
_entity.pdbx_description
1 polymer ?
#
loop_
_entity_poly.entity_id
_entity_poly.type
_entity_poly.pdbx_seq_one_letter_code
_entity_poly.pdbx_strand_id
1 'polypeptide(L)'
;NHVYVLLDIPANQEYTFDDFHNIYAFSYTGERKWQIGERPVGDNDVYTLINVKEGILYATDFSGRKYKVCEKNGIPEKMEIVK
;
A
#
# COMPACT_ATOMS: atom_id res chain seq x y z
N ASN A 1 1.53 -7.31 -14.95
CA ASN A 1 2.80 -6.66 -15.36
C ASN A 1 2.76 -5.21 -14.94
N HIS A 2 3.10 -4.99 -13.67
CA HIS A 2 2.94 -3.71 -12.98
C HIS A 2 4.22 -3.41 -12.22
N VAL A 3 4.54 -2.13 -12.10
CA VAL A 3 5.54 -1.63 -11.16
C VAL A 3 4.80 -1.09 -9.96
N TYR A 4 5.10 -1.62 -8.79
CA TYR A 4 4.58 -1.09 -7.52
C TYR A 4 5.58 -0.09 -6.96
N VAL A 5 5.08 1.07 -6.58
CA VAL A 5 5.88 2.18 -6.06
C VAL A 5 5.33 2.53 -4.68
N LEU A 6 6.21 2.52 -3.68
CA LEU A 6 5.97 3.08 -2.36
C LEU A 6 6.63 4.45 -2.33
N LEU A 7 5.86 5.52 -2.12
CA LEU A 7 6.39 6.87 -2.01
C LEU A 7 6.85 7.15 -0.57
N ASP A 8 8.01 7.77 -0.44
CA ASP A 8 8.47 8.34 0.83
C ASP A 8 7.55 9.49 1.24
N ILE A 9 7.21 9.53 2.53
CA ILE A 9 6.37 10.57 3.12
C ILE A 9 7.22 11.52 3.96
N PRO A 10 7.13 12.84 3.75
CA PRO A 10 7.85 13.82 4.56
C PRO A 10 7.41 13.76 6.02
N ALA A 11 8.38 13.82 6.95
CA ALA A 11 8.08 13.96 8.37
C ALA A 11 7.68 15.41 8.73
N ASN A 12 7.02 15.58 9.88
CA ASN A 12 6.69 16.87 10.50
C ASN A 12 5.70 17.74 9.71
N GLN A 13 4.76 17.12 9.00
CA GLN A 13 3.64 17.80 8.37
C GLN A 13 2.32 17.11 8.72
N GLU A 14 1.20 17.81 8.52
CA GLU A 14 -0.10 17.16 8.51
C GLU A 14 -0.20 16.25 7.28
N TYR A 15 -0.67 15.02 7.49
CA TYR A 15 -0.82 14.04 6.43
C TYR A 15 -2.20 14.15 5.78
N THR A 16 -2.19 14.07 4.47
CA THR A 16 -3.37 14.03 3.62
C THR A 16 -3.77 12.59 3.32
N PHE A 17 -4.89 12.43 2.61
CA PHE A 17 -5.31 11.13 2.09
C PHE A 17 -4.18 10.43 1.32
N ASP A 18 -3.47 11.15 0.44
CA ASP A 18 -2.44 10.57 -0.40
C ASP A 18 -1.22 10.08 0.40
N ASP A 19 -0.88 10.77 1.49
CA ASP A 19 0.21 10.35 2.39
C ASP A 19 -0.13 9.03 3.10
N PHE A 20 -1.38 8.87 3.54
CA PHE A 20 -1.85 7.60 4.12
C PHE A 20 -2.03 6.49 3.07
N HIS A 21 -2.11 6.85 1.79
CA HIS A 21 -2.36 5.94 0.66
C HIS A 21 -1.21 6.00 -0.36
N ASN A 22 0.02 5.90 0.15
CA ASN A 22 1.26 6.21 -0.55
C ASN A 22 1.81 5.08 -1.44
N ILE A 23 0.99 4.10 -1.80
CA ILE A 23 1.35 3.01 -2.71
C ILE A 23 0.59 3.15 -4.01
N TYR A 24 1.31 3.03 -5.12
CA TYR A 24 0.77 3.15 -6.46
C TYR A 24 1.20 1.97 -7.32
N ALA A 25 0.35 1.63 -8.30
CA ALA A 25 0.72 0.74 -9.39
C ALA A 25 0.75 1.49 -10.71
N PHE A 26 1.81 1.24 -11.49
CA PHE A 26 1.99 1.78 -12.82
C PHE A 26 2.16 0.67 -13.85
N SER A 27 1.72 0.91 -15.08
CA SER A 27 2.20 0.13 -16.23
C SER A 27 3.69 0.39 -16.48
N TYR A 28 4.32 -0.47 -17.27
CA TYR A 28 5.69 -0.22 -17.75
C TYR A 28 5.82 1.01 -18.66
N THR A 29 4.70 1.53 -19.17
CA THR A 29 4.67 2.77 -19.95
C THR A 29 4.47 4.02 -19.08
N GLY A 30 4.40 3.86 -17.75
CA GLY A 30 4.21 4.96 -16.80
C GLY A 30 2.77 5.38 -16.57
N GLU A 31 1.79 4.64 -17.09
CA GLU A 31 0.37 4.91 -16.84
C GLU A 31 -0.02 4.44 -15.43
N ARG A 32 -0.53 5.34 -14.60
CA ARG A 32 -1.05 4.98 -13.26
C ARG A 32 -2.27 4.08 -13.41
N LYS A 33 -2.19 2.86 -12.86
CA LYS A 33 -3.30 1.90 -12.84
C LYS A 33 -4.19 2.10 -11.64
N TRP A 34 -3.60 2.22 -10.44
CA TRP A 34 -4.33 2.48 -9.22
C TRP A 34 -3.43 3.10 -8.15
N GLN A 35 -4.07 3.70 -7.15
CA GLN A 35 -3.53 4.06 -5.86
C GLN A 35 -4.15 3.11 -4.83
N ILE A 36 -3.39 2.72 -3.80
CA ILE A 36 -3.88 1.82 -2.78
C ILE A 36 -5.13 2.42 -2.11
N GLY A 37 -6.16 1.60 -1.92
CA GLY A 37 -7.42 2.04 -1.33
C GLY A 37 -7.39 2.04 0.20
N GLU A 38 -8.49 2.48 0.81
CA GLU A 38 -8.68 2.50 2.26
C GLU A 38 -8.49 1.12 2.88
N ARG A 39 -7.86 1.12 4.06
CA ARG A 39 -7.66 -0.10 4.84
C ARG A 39 -8.96 -0.54 5.50
N PRO A 40 -9.17 -1.85 5.71
CA PRO A 40 -10.30 -2.35 6.49
C PRO A 40 -10.21 -1.97 7.98
N VAL A 41 -9.00 -1.65 8.50
CA VAL A 41 -8.80 -1.26 9.91
C VAL A 41 -7.67 -0.23 10.02
N GLY A 42 -7.98 0.87 10.70
CA GLY A 42 -7.06 1.90 11.21
C GLY A 42 -6.22 2.55 10.12
N ASP A 43 -6.84 3.47 9.39
CA ASP A 43 -6.33 4.07 8.16
C ASP A 43 -5.38 5.26 8.36
N ASN A 44 -5.05 5.57 9.62
CA ASN A 44 -4.29 6.76 10.02
C ASN A 44 -2.77 6.49 10.14
N ASP A 45 -2.26 5.45 9.47
CA ASP A 45 -0.83 5.12 9.43
C ASP A 45 -0.35 5.13 7.99
N VAL A 46 0.89 5.52 7.71
CA VAL A 46 1.48 5.42 6.36
C VAL A 46 2.00 4.00 6.10
N TYR A 47 2.09 3.60 4.82
CA TYR A 47 2.81 2.38 4.48
C TYR A 47 4.32 2.62 4.53
N THR A 48 5.05 1.66 5.09
CA THR A 48 6.51 1.74 5.29
C THR A 48 7.25 0.65 4.51
N LEU A 49 6.54 -0.38 4.04
CA LEU A 49 7.12 -1.50 3.31
C LEU A 49 6.13 -2.10 2.32
N ILE A 50 6.64 -2.45 1.14
CA ILE A 50 5.97 -3.34 0.19
C ILE A 50 6.84 -4.57 -0.08
N ASN A 51 6.20 -5.71 -0.29
CA ASN A 51 6.87 -6.96 -0.65
C ASN A 51 6.02 -7.74 -1.64
N VAL A 52 6.66 -8.38 -2.62
CA VAL A 52 6.00 -9.31 -3.53
C VAL A 52 6.48 -10.71 -3.24
N LYS A 53 5.57 -11.60 -2.83
CA LYS A 53 5.85 -13.02 -2.59
C LYS A 53 4.88 -13.86 -3.40
N GLU A 54 5.41 -14.78 -4.21
CA GLU A 54 4.60 -15.68 -5.06
C GLU A 54 3.59 -14.92 -5.95
N GLY A 55 3.99 -13.74 -6.45
CA GLY A 55 3.16 -12.89 -7.29
C GLY A 55 2.11 -12.06 -6.54
N ILE A 56 2.04 -12.17 -5.22
CA ILE A 56 1.09 -11.42 -4.39
C ILE A 56 1.79 -10.21 -3.77
N LEU A 57 1.19 -9.02 -3.93
CA LEU A 57 1.63 -7.80 -3.27
C LEU A 57 1.16 -7.78 -1.80
N TYR A 58 2.09 -7.50 -0.91
CA TYR A 58 1.84 -7.22 0.49
C TYR A 58 2.31 -5.82 0.84
N ALA A 59 1.52 -5.11 1.63
CA ALA A 59 1.85 -3.80 2.17
C ALA A 59 1.84 -3.87 3.69
N THR A 60 2.83 -3.25 4.33
CA THR A 60 2.94 -3.15 5.78
C THR A 60 2.97 -1.70 6.18
N ASP A 61 2.13 -1.34 7.15
CA ASP A 61 2.05 0.01 7.68
C ASP A 61 3.04 0.27 8.83
N PHE A 62 3.08 1.53 9.26
CA PHE A 62 3.91 1.97 10.37
C PHE A 62 3.65 1.20 11.68
N SER A 63 2.40 0.79 11.91
CA SER A 63 1.98 -0.02 13.07
C SER A 63 2.31 -1.51 12.92
N GLY A 64 2.95 -1.93 11.82
CA GLY A 64 3.36 -3.30 11.55
C GLY A 64 2.22 -4.22 11.09
N ARG A 65 1.02 -3.69 10.81
CA ARG A 65 -0.08 -4.49 10.27
C ARG A 65 0.22 -4.81 8.81
N LYS A 66 0.00 -6.06 8.43
CA LYS A 66 0.25 -6.57 7.09
C LYS A 66 -1.06 -6.78 6.34
N TYR A 67 -1.11 -6.26 5.13
CA TYR A 67 -2.25 -6.36 4.23
C TYR A 67 -1.82 -7.07 2.96
N LYS A 68 -2.69 -7.97 2.48
CA LYS A 68 -2.61 -8.48 1.11
C LYS A 68 -3.31 -7.47 0.20
N VAL A 69 -2.67 -7.01 -0.86
CA VAL A 69 -3.24 -5.99 -1.75
C VAL A 69 -3.74 -6.66 -3.03
N CYS A 70 -4.98 -6.38 -3.40
CA CYS A 70 -5.54 -6.87 -4.67
C CYS A 70 -4.86 -6.19 -5.86
N GLU A 71 -4.18 -6.96 -6.70
CA GLU A 71 -3.44 -6.43 -7.86
C GLU A 71 -4.34 -5.67 -8.85
N LYS A 72 -5.63 -6.00 -8.95
CA LYS A 72 -6.52 -5.41 -9.95
C LYS A 72 -6.97 -3.99 -9.60
N ASN A 73 -7.14 -3.68 -8.32
CA ASN A 73 -7.78 -2.45 -7.88
C ASN A 73 -7.09 -1.77 -6.69
N GLY A 74 -6.00 -2.34 -6.16
CA GLY A 74 -5.27 -1.75 -5.05
C GLY A 74 -6.00 -1.83 -3.70
N ILE A 75 -7.08 -2.61 -3.57
CA ILE A 75 -7.81 -2.70 -2.28
C ILE A 75 -7.06 -3.63 -1.31
N PRO A 76 -6.74 -3.17 -0.08
CA PRO A 76 -6.10 -4.00 0.94
C PRO A 76 -7.09 -4.94 1.64
N GLU A 77 -6.69 -6.19 1.83
CA GLU A 77 -7.36 -7.19 2.66
C GLU A 77 -6.51 -7.44 3.91
N LYS A 78 -7.12 -7.36 5.10
CA LYS A 78 -6.43 -7.64 6.37
C LYS A 78 -6.05 -9.12 6.42
N MET A 79 -4.80 -9.39 6.79
CA MET A 79 -4.40 -10.75 7.17
C MET A 79 -4.49 -10.92 8.68
N GLU A 80 -5.09 -12.02 9.15
CA GLU A 80 -4.92 -12.43 10.55
C GLU A 80 -3.46 -12.84 10.76
N ILE A 81 -2.79 -12.22 11.73
CA ILE A 81 -1.52 -12.70 12.22
C ILE A 81 -1.84 -13.94 13.04
N VAL A 82 -1.65 -15.14 12.47
CA VAL A 82 -1.57 -16.37 13.26
C VAL A 82 -0.30 -16.24 14.09
N LYS A 83 -0.46 -16.00 15.40
CA LYS A 83 0.64 -16.08 16.36
C LYS A 83 1.16 -17.50 16.48
#